data_AF-A0AAD5ILT7-F1
#
_entry.id   AF-A0AAD5ILT7-F1
#
_cell.length_a   1.000
_cell.length_b   1.000
_cell.length_c   1.000
_cell.angle_alpha   90.00
_cell.angle_beta   90.00
_cell.angle_gamma   90.00
#
_symmetry.space_group_name_H-M   'P 1'
#
loop_
_entity.id
_entity.type
_entity.pdbx_description
1 polymer ?
#
loop_
_entity_poly.entity_id
_entity_poly.type
_entity_poly.pdbx_seq_one_letter_code
_entity_poly.pdbx_strand_id
1 'polypeptide(L)'
;MDPSIKQALIDDLNRFVRRRGFYRRVGKAWKRGYLLYGPPGTGKSSLIAAMANYLKFSIYDLELASIHSNSELRSLLVSTSNRSILVIEDIDCSNELQNRQSGRFVPNERSQVKMSSIIAYMFRH
;
A
#
# COMPACT_ATOMS: atom_id res chain seq x y z
N MET A 1 3.04 2.49 -17.50
CA MET A 1 3.11 3.55 -16.48
C MET A 1 3.60 4.81 -17.16
N ASP A 2 2.93 5.92 -16.95
CA ASP A 2 3.34 7.21 -17.52
C ASP A 2 4.78 7.56 -17.06
N PRO A 3 5.68 7.99 -17.98
CA PRO A 3 7.07 8.30 -17.63
C PRO A 3 7.22 9.36 -16.55
N SER A 4 6.34 10.35 -16.50
CA SER A 4 6.40 11.42 -15.50
C SER A 4 6.07 10.89 -14.09
N ILE A 5 5.07 10.01 -13.98
CA ILE A 5 4.72 9.37 -12.71
C ILE A 5 5.86 8.47 -12.22
N LYS A 6 6.49 7.72 -13.14
CA LYS A 6 7.66 6.89 -12.82
C LYS A 6 8.80 7.76 -12.27
N GLN A 7 9.10 8.89 -12.90
CA GLN A 7 10.17 9.78 -12.45
C GLN A 7 9.85 10.38 -11.07
N ALA A 8 8.62 10.88 -10.87
CA ALA A 8 8.18 11.42 -9.59
C ALA A 8 8.28 10.39 -8.45
N LEU A 9 7.95 9.12 -8.72
CA LEU A 9 8.11 8.03 -7.76
C LEU A 9 9.58 7.81 -7.40
N ILE A 10 10.46 7.70 -8.40
CA ILE A 10 11.91 7.50 -8.18
C ILE A 10 12.51 8.65 -7.37
N ASP A 11 12.18 9.89 -7.70
CA ASP A 11 12.68 11.08 -7.00
C ASP A 11 12.23 11.09 -5.54
N ASP A 12 10.99 10.68 -5.28
CA ASP A 12 10.45 10.57 -3.93
C ASP A 12 11.12 9.46 -3.11
N LEU A 13 11.38 8.29 -3.71
CA LEU A 13 12.12 7.21 -3.07
C LEU A 13 13.54 7.65 -2.68
N ASN A 14 14.23 8.33 -3.59
CA ASN A 14 15.54 8.90 -3.33
C ASN A 14 15.52 9.94 -2.20
N ARG A 15 14.49 10.81 -2.20
CA ARG A 15 14.27 11.80 -1.16
C ARG A 15 14.02 11.15 0.20
N PHE A 16 13.23 10.07 0.23
CA PHE A 16 12.95 9.32 1.45
C PHE A 16 14.24 8.77 2.07
N VAL A 17 15.08 8.10 1.28
CA VAL A 17 16.36 7.53 1.75
C VAL A 17 17.31 8.61 2.26
N ARG A 18 17.48 9.70 1.50
CA ARG A 18 18.41 10.80 1.84
C ARG A 18 18.00 11.55 3.11
N ARG A 19 16.71 11.65 3.41
CA ARG A 19 16.21 12.44 4.55
C ARG A 19 16.22 11.70 5.87
N ARG A 20 16.69 10.46 5.96
CA ARG A 20 16.76 9.69 7.22
C ARG A 20 17.36 10.50 8.38
N GLY A 21 18.49 11.17 8.14
CA GLY A 21 19.16 11.99 9.15
C GLY A 21 18.33 13.22 9.58
N PHE A 22 17.61 13.83 8.64
CA PHE A 22 16.72 14.95 8.92
C PHE A 22 15.58 14.54 9.85
N TYR A 23 14.87 13.45 9.55
CA TYR A 23 13.77 12.94 10.38
C TYR A 23 14.22 12.66 11.81
N ARG A 24 15.40 12.03 11.97
CA ARG A 24 16.01 11.79 13.29
C ARG A 24 16.30 13.09 14.05
N ARG A 25 16.85 14.11 13.39
CA ARG A 25 17.18 15.39 14.04
C ARG A 25 15.95 16.16 14.53
N VAL A 26 14.85 16.09 13.79
CA VAL A 26 13.61 16.80 14.15
C VAL A 26 12.66 15.96 15.01
N GLY A 27 13.08 14.77 15.45
CA GLY A 27 12.26 13.87 16.29
C GLY A 27 11.02 13.32 15.60
N LYS A 28 10.98 13.28 14.26
CA LYS A 28 9.82 12.78 13.50
C LYS A 28 10.06 11.34 13.04
N ALA A 29 8.99 10.54 13.06
CA ALA A 29 9.00 9.18 12.53
C ALA A 29 9.42 9.18 11.05
N TRP A 30 10.43 8.38 10.70
CA TRP A 30 10.92 8.23 9.33
C TRP A 30 10.08 7.16 8.61
N LYS A 31 8.97 7.61 8.03
CA LYS A 31 7.98 6.74 7.36
C LYS A 31 7.54 7.32 6.02
N ARG A 32 7.09 6.46 5.11
CA ARG A 32 6.51 6.84 3.81
C ARG A 32 5.40 5.87 3.43
N GLY A 33 4.25 6.39 3.00
CA GLY A 33 3.12 5.59 2.54
C GLY A 33 2.77 5.91 1.10
N TYR A 34 2.47 4.88 0.32
CA TYR A 34 1.94 4.96 -1.04
C TYR A 34 0.61 4.23 -1.10
N LEU A 35 -0.37 4.82 -1.78
CA LEU A 35 -1.61 4.17 -2.14
C LEU A 35 -1.59 3.93 -3.65
N LEU A 36 -1.58 2.66 -4.06
CA LEU A 36 -1.64 2.25 -5.44
C LEU A 36 -3.05 1.73 -5.73
N TYR A 37 -3.78 2.37 -6.63
CA TYR A 37 -5.15 2.01 -6.97
C TYR A 37 -5.31 1.84 -8.48
N GLY A 38 -6.19 0.92 -8.87
CA GLY A 38 -6.55 0.70 -10.28
C GLY A 38 -7.07 -0.71 -10.55
N PRO A 39 -7.46 -1.00 -11.79
CA PRO A 39 -7.94 -2.31 -12.19
C PRO A 39 -6.93 -3.43 -11.82
N PRO A 40 -7.38 -4.66 -11.53
CA PRO A 40 -6.49 -5.81 -11.35
C PRO A 40 -5.62 -6.01 -12.60
N GLY A 41 -4.43 -6.59 -12.43
CA GLY A 41 -3.51 -6.84 -13.55
C GLY A 41 -2.72 -5.62 -14.05
N THR A 42 -2.87 -4.44 -13.44
CA THR A 42 -2.13 -3.21 -13.83
C THR A 42 -0.70 -3.12 -13.26
N GLY A 43 -0.19 -4.20 -12.66
CA GLY A 43 1.19 -4.29 -12.18
C GLY A 43 1.48 -3.58 -10.86
N LYS A 44 0.47 -3.34 -10.00
CA LYS A 44 0.64 -2.70 -8.68
C LYS A 44 1.63 -3.46 -7.79
N SER A 45 1.43 -4.77 -7.60
CA SER A 45 2.33 -5.61 -6.80
C SER A 45 3.72 -5.71 -7.44
N SER A 46 3.80 -5.72 -8.78
CA SER A 46 5.08 -5.65 -9.51
C SER A 46 5.82 -4.33 -9.29
N LEU A 47 5.10 -3.20 -9.18
CA LEU A 47 5.69 -1.91 -8.87
C LEU A 47 6.26 -1.89 -7.46
N ILE A 48 5.55 -2.45 -6.49
CA ILE A 48 6.05 -2.61 -5.11
C ILE A 48 7.33 -3.46 -5.09
N ALA A 49 7.35 -4.57 -5.81
CA ALA A 49 8.53 -5.41 -5.96
C ALA A 49 9.71 -4.64 -6.59
N ALA A 50 9.45 -3.80 -7.60
CA ALA A 50 10.47 -2.95 -8.20
C ALA A 50 11.00 -1.89 -7.22
N MET A 51 10.12 -1.27 -6.43
CA MET A 51 10.51 -0.30 -5.38
C MET A 51 11.39 -0.96 -4.31
N ALA A 52 11.01 -2.15 -3.84
CA ALA A 52 11.76 -2.91 -2.85
C ALA A 52 13.16 -3.26 -3.37
N ASN A 53 13.26 -3.74 -4.62
CA ASN A 53 14.54 -4.04 -5.26
C ASN A 53 15.40 -2.78 -5.42
N TYR A 54 14.81 -1.68 -5.90
CA TYR A 54 15.52 -0.40 -6.07
C TYR A 54 16.14 0.10 -4.77
N LEU A 55 15.40 -0.05 -3.66
CA LEU A 55 15.82 0.40 -2.34
C LEU A 55 16.65 -0.63 -1.55
N LYS A 56 16.69 -1.89 -2.01
CA LYS A 56 17.20 -3.06 -1.28
C LYS A 56 16.47 -3.27 0.05
N PHE A 57 15.14 -3.19 0.00
CA PHE A 57 14.25 -3.38 1.15
C PHE A 57 13.56 -4.74 1.08
N SER A 58 13.26 -5.33 2.24
CA SER A 58 12.44 -6.54 2.34
C SER A 58 10.95 -6.21 2.16
N ILE A 59 10.16 -7.14 1.63
CA ILE A 59 8.71 -6.99 1.52
C ILE A 59 8.05 -7.85 2.58
N TYR A 60 7.07 -7.28 3.29
CA TYR A 60 6.20 -7.99 4.22
C TYR A 60 4.77 -7.82 3.73
N ASP A 61 4.12 -8.93 3.41
CA ASP A 61 2.71 -8.94 3.06
C ASP A 61 1.87 -9.10 4.33
N LEU A 62 0.91 -8.20 4.53
CA LEU A 62 0.05 -8.18 5.70
C LEU A 62 -1.37 -8.55 5.30
N GLU A 63 -1.75 -9.77 5.65
CA GLU A 63 -3.11 -10.24 5.48
C GLU A 63 -3.99 -9.75 6.63
N LEU A 64 -4.69 -8.62 6.42
CA LEU A 64 -5.55 -8.03 7.46
C LEU A 64 -6.65 -8.99 7.96
N ALA A 65 -7.10 -9.92 7.13
CA ALA A 65 -8.13 -10.88 7.46
C ALA A 65 -7.72 -11.87 8.57
N SER A 66 -6.41 -12.11 8.74
CA SER A 66 -5.89 -13.02 9.77
C SER A 66 -5.61 -12.32 11.11
N ILE A 67 -5.81 -11.00 11.20
CA ILE A 67 -5.53 -10.20 12.40
C ILE A 67 -6.81 -10.03 13.21
N HIS A 68 -6.81 -10.50 14.45
CA HIS A 68 -8.00 -10.52 15.30
C HIS A 68 -8.01 -9.43 16.38
N SER A 69 -6.91 -8.69 16.55
CA SER A 69 -6.84 -7.60 17.54
C SER A 69 -5.87 -6.48 17.16
N ASN A 70 -6.12 -5.28 17.71
CA ASN A 70 -5.18 -4.15 17.59
C ASN A 70 -3.82 -4.43 18.24
N SER A 71 -3.78 -5.25 19.29
CA SER A 71 -2.53 -5.63 19.96
C SER A 71 -1.66 -6.50 19.05
N GLU A 72 -2.28 -7.43 18.32
CA GLU A 72 -1.63 -8.28 17.32
C GLU A 72 -1.11 -7.45 16.14
N LEU A 73 -1.94 -6.55 15.59
CA LEU A 73 -1.50 -5.61 14.55
C LEU A 73 -0.29 -4.79 15.00
N ARG A 74 -0.32 -4.24 16.22
CA ARG A 74 0.80 -3.49 16.78
C ARG A 74 2.04 -4.36 16.93
N SER A 75 1.89 -5.60 17.41
CA SER A 75 3.00 -6.54 17.55
C SER A 75 3.66 -6.83 16.20
N LEU A 76 2.89 -7.09 15.15
CA LEU A 76 3.38 -7.33 13.79
C LEU A 76 4.11 -6.11 13.21
N LEU A 77 3.53 -4.92 13.41
CA LEU A 77 4.17 -3.67 13.01
C LEU A 77 5.50 -3.45 13.76
N VAL A 78 5.57 -3.80 15.05
CA VAL A 78 6.79 -3.70 15.86
C VAL A 78 7.85 -4.74 15.47
N SER A 79 7.45 -5.96 15.12
CA SER A 79 8.38 -7.06 14.80
C SER A 79 9.01 -6.96 13.41
N THR A 80 8.44 -6.14 12.52
CA THR A 80 8.94 -5.99 11.16
C THR A 80 10.32 -5.33 11.17
N SER A 81 11.23 -5.85 10.34
CA SER A 81 12.61 -5.40 10.27
C SER A 81 12.75 -4.00 9.67
N ASN A 82 13.88 -3.34 9.97
CA ASN A 82 14.26 -2.09 9.33
C ASN A 82 14.49 -2.28 7.83
N ARG A 83 14.26 -1.22 7.04
CA ARG A 83 14.39 -1.28 5.56
C ARG A 83 13.42 -2.29 4.96
N SER A 84 12.15 -2.12 5.30
CA SER A 84 11.05 -2.96 4.84
C SER A 84 9.96 -2.13 4.17
N ILE A 85 9.20 -2.80 3.31
CA ILE A 85 7.94 -2.32 2.75
C ILE A 85 6.86 -3.28 3.25
N LEU A 86 5.92 -2.75 4.04
CA LEU A 86 4.71 -3.44 4.43
C LEU A 86 3.65 -3.23 3.35
N VAL A 87 3.08 -4.32 2.88
CA VAL A 87 2.05 -4.34 1.85
C VAL A 87 0.73 -4.72 2.50
N ILE A 88 -0.31 -3.97 2.19
CA ILE A 88 -1.67 -4.25 2.62
C ILE A 88 -2.53 -4.25 1.37
N GLU A 89 -3.02 -5.42 0.97
CA GLU A 89 -3.88 -5.58 -0.20
C GLU A 89 -5.37 -5.53 0.18
N ASP A 90 -6.23 -5.33 -0.82
CA ASP A 90 -7.70 -5.42 -0.73
C ASP A 90 -8.38 -4.57 0.35
N ILE A 91 -7.83 -3.38 0.63
CA ILE A 91 -8.42 -2.41 1.57
C ILE A 91 -9.83 -1.92 1.20
N ASP A 92 -10.23 -2.08 -0.07
CA ASP A 92 -11.49 -1.56 -0.63
C ASP A 92 -12.59 -2.64 -0.78
N CYS A 93 -12.39 -3.84 -0.20
CA CYS A 93 -13.25 -5.02 -0.41
C CYS A 93 -14.66 -4.93 0.22
N SER A 94 -15.19 -3.74 0.50
CA SER A 94 -16.48 -3.54 1.21
C SER A 94 -17.61 -2.94 0.36
N ASN A 95 -17.36 -2.50 -0.88
CA ASN A 95 -18.42 -1.86 -1.68
C ASN A 95 -19.40 -2.83 -2.39
N GLU A 96 -19.26 -4.15 -2.23
CA GLU A 96 -20.27 -5.11 -2.73
C GLU A 96 -21.42 -5.38 -1.73
N LEU A 97 -21.42 -4.76 -0.53
CA LEU A 97 -22.41 -5.05 0.52
C LEU A 97 -23.48 -3.97 0.77
N GLN A 98 -23.69 -3.00 -0.13
CA GLN A 98 -24.82 -2.06 -0.02
C GLN A 98 -25.81 -2.08 -1.20
N ASN A 99 -25.94 -3.19 -1.93
CA ASN A 99 -27.05 -3.37 -2.88
C ASN A 99 -28.10 -4.41 -2.43
N ARG A 100 -28.15 -4.71 -1.13
CA ARG A 100 -29.24 -5.49 -0.51
C ARG A 100 -30.01 -4.62 0.48
N GLN A 101 -30.76 -3.63 -0.02
CA GLN A 101 -31.99 -3.10 0.62
C GLN A 101 -32.58 -1.91 -0.18
N SER A 102 -33.06 -2.17 -1.40
CA SER A 102 -34.20 -1.45 -1.99
C SER A 102 -34.47 -1.99 -3.38
N GLY A 103 -35.63 -2.63 -3.57
CA GLY A 103 -36.01 -3.24 -4.82
C GLY A 103 -36.07 -2.24 -5.98
N ARG A 104 -35.28 -2.53 -7.03
CA ARG A 104 -35.64 -2.41 -8.46
C ARG A 104 -34.43 -2.88 -9.27
N PHE A 105 -34.57 -4.03 -9.91
CA PHE A 105 -33.58 -4.52 -10.86
C PHE A 105 -33.72 -3.70 -12.15
N VAL A 106 -32.75 -2.85 -12.44
CA VAL A 106 -32.50 -2.34 -13.79
C VAL A 106 -31.10 -2.83 -14.14
N PRO A 107 -30.93 -3.80 -15.05
CA PRO A 107 -29.61 -4.25 -15.44
C PRO A 107 -28.97 -3.15 -16.28
N ASN A 108 -28.03 -2.41 -15.70
CA ASN A 108 -27.17 -1.51 -16.45
C ASN A 108 -25.87 -2.27 -16.74
N GLU A 109 -25.67 -2.66 -18.00
CA GLU A 109 -24.40 -3.19 -18.53
C GLU A 109 -23.33 -2.09 -18.55
N ARG A 110 -22.89 -1.66 -17.37
CA ARG A 110 -21.56 -1.09 -17.21
C ARG A 110 -20.74 -2.14 -16.53
N SER A 111 -19.85 -2.77 -17.29
CA SER A 111 -18.78 -3.63 -16.78
C SER A 111 -18.19 -2.96 -15.55
N GLN A 112 -18.56 -3.46 -14.37
CA GLN A 112 -18.12 -2.91 -13.11
C GLN A 112 -16.67 -3.36 -12.96
N VAL A 113 -15.74 -2.56 -13.50
CA VAL A 113 -14.32 -2.85 -13.40
C VAL A 113 -13.98 -2.85 -11.91
N LYS A 114 -13.75 -4.03 -11.35
CA LYS A 114 -13.31 -4.18 -9.96
C LYS A 114 -12.03 -3.36 -9.79
N MET A 115 -12.04 -2.40 -8.87
CA MET A 115 -10.85 -1.63 -8.52
C MET A 115 -10.16 -2.33 -7.35
N SER A 116 -8.83 -2.42 -7.39
CA SER A 116 -8.04 -2.97 -6.29
C SER A 116 -7.06 -1.90 -5.80
N SER A 117 -6.93 -1.81 -4.49
CA SER A 117 -6.05 -0.85 -3.83
C SER A 117 -5.06 -1.58 -2.95
N ILE A 118 -3.80 -1.15 -3.03
CA ILE A 118 -2.70 -1.66 -2.23
C ILE A 118 -2.04 -0.48 -1.53
N ILE A 119 -1.88 -0.59 -0.22
CA ILE A 119 -1.04 0.34 0.56
C ILE A 119 0.35 -0.27 0.68
N ALA A 120 1.36 0.48 0.25
CA ALA A 120 2.75 0.19 0.53
C ALA A 120 3.27 1.18 1.57
N TYR A 121 3.56 0.68 2.77
CA TYR A 121 4.02 1.45 3.91
C TYR A 121 5.46 1.10 4.27
N MET A 122 6.33 2.08 4.17
CA MET A 122 7.75 1.96 4.47
C MET A 122 8.03 2.59 5.82
N PHE A 123 8.69 1.84 6.70
CA PHE A 123 9.01 2.33 8.04
C PHE A 123 10.36 1.86 8.56
N ARG A 124 10.71 2.45 9.70
CA ARG A 124 11.81 2.06 10.56
C ARG A 124 11.37 2.24 12.02
N HIS A 125 11.81 1.34 12.90
CA HIS A 125 11.89 1.58 14.35
C HIS A 125 13.17 2.33 14.71
#